data_AF-A0AAX1T3F8-F1
#
_entry.id   AF-A0AAX1T3F8-F1
#
_cell.length_a   1.000
_cell.length_b   1.000
_cell.length_c   1.000
_cell.angle_alpha   90.00
_cell.angle_beta   90.00
_cell.angle_gamma   90.00
#
_symmetry.space_group_name_H-M   'P 1'
#
loop_
_entity.id
_entity.type
_entity.pdbx_description
1 polymer ?
#
loop_
_entity_poly.entity_id
_entity_poly.type
_entity_poly.pdbx_seq_one_letter_code
_entity_poly.pdbx_strand_id
1 'polypeptide(L)'
;MIVKERKMPVYLLQLEALLRRLPAHHPKRNVVVESLAKFMAGYKGEQAIEYPLSFLPETEYSILHDIRLFDQKHYFQIDTLIVSSYFLLFLEIKNIIGTLIFDTKFNQLIRIVDGNTEEGFPDPLLQLKRQEMQLRKWLNLHDLHNIPIEALVVISSPRTIIKTSDEILSSKIIHSANLPNRIKQIKNQYKEKVIDNINGLIGQIMNEHIPQRQNVLAQYKIKKEELLKGVQCEECFTMAMLKERQGWRCSNCNSMSKHAHLRAVQDYTLLFSVITTNSELREFLNMESSSAVKRLLQTMNITFTGNNKGRIYDLTSFQS
;
A
#
# COMPACT_ATOMS: atom_id res chain seq x y z
N MET A 1 -9.63 -17.36 7.72
CA MET A 1 -8.69 -17.40 6.58
C MET A 1 -7.88 -16.10 6.43
N ILE A 2 -8.48 -14.96 6.10
CA ILE A 2 -7.74 -13.69 6.01
C ILE A 2 -7.57 -13.11 7.43
N VAL A 3 -6.31 -12.84 7.81
CA VAL A 3 -5.95 -12.28 9.12
C VAL A 3 -5.57 -10.80 9.00
N LYS A 4 -4.91 -10.42 7.91
CA LYS A 4 -4.65 -9.02 7.56
C LYS A 4 -5.21 -8.72 6.18
N GLU A 5 -6.33 -7.99 6.16
CA GLU A 5 -6.98 -7.53 4.95
C GLU A 5 -6.08 -6.64 4.09
N ARG A 6 -6.26 -6.72 2.78
CA ARG A 6 -5.58 -5.83 1.84
C ARG A 6 -6.22 -4.45 1.93
N LYS A 7 -5.42 -3.46 2.29
CA LYS A 7 -5.83 -2.04 2.29
C LYS A 7 -5.12 -1.31 1.18
N MET A 8 -5.69 -0.19 0.74
CA MET A 8 -4.98 0.70 -0.18
C MET A 8 -3.68 1.16 0.50
N PRO A 9 -2.51 0.97 -0.14
CA PRO A 9 -1.23 1.44 0.39
C PRO A 9 -1.27 2.94 0.72
N VAL A 10 -0.68 3.33 1.84
CA VAL A 10 -0.58 4.76 2.25
C VAL A 10 0.01 5.61 1.13
N TYR A 11 0.98 5.09 0.40
CA TYR A 11 1.58 5.78 -0.74
C TYR A 11 0.57 6.15 -1.83
N LEU A 12 -0.40 5.28 -2.13
CA LEU A 12 -1.47 5.58 -3.08
C LEU A 12 -2.38 6.70 -2.55
N LEU A 13 -2.76 6.63 -1.28
CA LEU A 13 -3.53 7.70 -0.63
C LEU A 13 -2.78 9.04 -0.67
N GLN A 14 -1.45 9.02 -0.46
CA GLN A 14 -0.61 10.20 -0.55
C GLN A 14 -0.56 10.77 -1.98
N LEU A 15 -0.45 9.93 -3.01
CA LEU A 15 -0.48 10.38 -4.41
C LEU A 15 -1.84 11.00 -4.78
N GLU A 16 -2.94 10.42 -4.30
CA GLU A 16 -4.27 10.99 -4.50
C GLU A 16 -4.43 12.34 -3.79
N ALA A 17 -3.98 12.44 -2.53
CA ALA A 17 -3.98 13.68 -1.77
C ALA A 17 -3.12 14.75 -2.47
N LEU A 18 -1.94 14.37 -2.94
CA LEU A 18 -1.04 15.25 -3.66
C LEU A 18 -1.70 15.75 -4.96
N LEU A 19 -2.32 14.87 -5.73
CA LEU A 19 -2.99 15.25 -6.98
C LEU A 19 -4.17 16.20 -6.77
N ARG A 20 -4.95 15.99 -5.69
CA ARG A 20 -6.02 16.92 -5.27
C ARG A 20 -5.47 18.30 -4.91
N ARG A 21 -4.28 18.33 -4.29
CA ARG A 21 -3.65 19.54 -3.75
C ARG A 21 -2.76 20.26 -4.74
N LEU A 22 -2.39 19.65 -5.85
CA LEU A 22 -1.62 20.33 -6.88
C LEU A 22 -2.50 21.25 -7.73
N PRO A 23 -2.01 22.46 -8.08
CA PRO A 23 -2.62 23.28 -9.12
C PRO A 23 -2.76 22.52 -10.44
N ALA A 24 -3.77 22.86 -11.25
CA ALA A 24 -4.04 22.19 -12.52
C ALA A 24 -2.86 22.27 -13.51
N HIS A 25 -2.15 23.41 -13.52
CA HIS A 25 -1.01 23.67 -14.40
C HIS A 25 0.35 23.40 -13.76
N HIS A 26 0.40 22.71 -12.61
CA HIS A 26 1.66 22.45 -11.92
C HIS A 26 2.56 21.52 -12.76
N PRO A 27 3.85 21.83 -12.97
CA PRO A 27 4.74 21.08 -13.87
C PRO A 27 4.93 19.61 -13.48
N LYS A 28 4.78 19.28 -12.19
CA LYS A 28 4.86 17.89 -11.68
C LYS A 28 3.55 17.11 -11.74
N ARG A 29 2.42 17.72 -12.12
CA ARG A 29 1.10 17.08 -12.07
C ARG A 29 1.04 15.81 -12.91
N ASN A 30 1.52 15.85 -14.16
CA ASN A 30 1.49 14.69 -15.06
C ASN A 30 2.29 13.51 -14.51
N VAL A 31 3.49 13.76 -13.97
CA VAL A 31 4.33 12.71 -13.37
C VAL A 31 3.64 12.06 -12.16
N VAL A 32 2.92 12.85 -11.34
CA VAL A 32 2.12 12.33 -10.22
C VAL A 32 0.93 11.51 -10.72
N VAL A 33 0.25 11.94 -11.78
CA VAL A 33 -0.85 11.18 -12.42
C VAL A 33 -0.37 9.85 -12.96
N GLU A 34 0.74 9.83 -13.71
CA GLU A 34 1.35 8.61 -14.25
C GLU A 34 1.77 7.66 -13.13
N SER A 35 2.37 8.20 -12.06
CA SER A 35 2.73 7.41 -10.89
C SER A 35 1.48 6.81 -10.23
N LEU A 36 0.45 7.63 -9.97
CA LEU A 36 -0.81 7.17 -9.38
C LEU A 36 -1.43 6.03 -10.21
N ALA A 37 -1.50 6.19 -11.54
CA ALA A 37 -2.01 5.17 -12.44
C ALA A 37 -1.20 3.86 -12.36
N LYS A 38 0.14 3.96 -12.36
CA LYS A 38 1.04 2.80 -12.24
C LYS A 38 0.85 2.04 -10.92
N PHE A 39 0.89 2.74 -9.79
CA PHE A 39 0.73 2.12 -8.48
C PHE A 39 -0.70 1.57 -8.27
N MET A 40 -1.72 2.25 -8.81
CA MET A 40 -3.10 1.79 -8.77
C MET A 40 -3.28 0.50 -9.60
N ALA A 41 -2.64 0.40 -10.75
CA ALA A 41 -2.65 -0.83 -11.54
C ALA A 41 -1.99 -1.99 -10.79
N GLY A 42 -0.88 -1.73 -10.07
CA GLY A 42 -0.26 -2.70 -9.16
C GLY A 42 -1.24 -3.19 -8.09
N TYR A 43 -1.82 -2.25 -7.34
CA TYR A 43 -2.80 -2.55 -6.29
C TYR A 43 -4.00 -3.36 -6.79
N LYS A 44 -4.57 -3.00 -7.94
CA LYS A 44 -5.66 -3.78 -8.57
C LYS A 44 -5.24 -5.21 -8.93
N GLY A 45 -3.99 -5.38 -9.34
CA GLY A 45 -3.41 -6.70 -9.59
C GLY A 45 -3.32 -7.55 -8.34
N GLU A 46 -2.91 -6.93 -7.24
CA GLU A 46 -2.87 -7.59 -5.93
C GLU A 46 -4.27 -7.94 -5.41
N GLN A 47 -5.27 -7.09 -5.64
CA GLN A 47 -6.67 -7.41 -5.31
C GLN A 47 -7.20 -8.58 -6.15
N ALA A 48 -6.77 -8.69 -7.42
CA ALA A 48 -7.28 -9.72 -8.32
C ALA A 48 -6.95 -11.16 -7.87
N ILE A 49 -5.97 -11.36 -6.98
CA ILE A 49 -5.66 -12.70 -6.44
C ILE A 49 -6.58 -13.13 -5.30
N GLU A 50 -7.38 -12.22 -4.72
CA GLU A 50 -8.32 -12.54 -3.64
C GLU A 50 -9.36 -13.58 -4.08
N TYR A 51 -9.85 -13.48 -5.32
CA TYR A 51 -10.79 -14.46 -5.87
C TYR A 51 -10.18 -15.87 -5.94
N PRO A 52 -8.99 -16.11 -6.55
CA PRO A 52 -8.31 -17.40 -6.44
C PRO A 52 -8.04 -17.86 -5.01
N LEU A 53 -7.65 -16.96 -4.10
CA LEU A 53 -7.39 -17.32 -2.70
C LEU A 53 -8.66 -17.78 -1.95
N SER A 54 -9.85 -17.32 -2.37
CA SER A 54 -11.12 -17.71 -1.76
C SER A 54 -11.46 -19.20 -1.88
N PHE A 55 -10.78 -19.93 -2.78
CA PHE A 55 -10.95 -21.38 -2.94
C PHE A 55 -10.12 -22.21 -1.96
N LEU A 56 -9.31 -21.59 -1.11
CA LEU A 56 -8.49 -22.29 -0.12
C LEU A 56 -9.32 -22.67 1.13
N PRO A 57 -9.05 -23.82 1.77
CA PRO A 57 -9.69 -24.20 3.02
C PRO A 57 -9.37 -23.21 4.14
N GLU A 58 -10.40 -22.57 4.71
CA GLU A 58 -10.21 -21.49 5.69
C GLU A 58 -9.53 -21.92 6.99
N THR A 59 -9.65 -23.21 7.34
CA THR A 59 -9.09 -23.80 8.56
C THR A 59 -7.62 -24.17 8.45
N GLU A 60 -7.08 -24.22 7.23
CA GLU A 60 -5.70 -24.68 6.99
C GLU A 60 -4.72 -23.53 6.76
N TYR A 61 -5.24 -22.37 6.34
CA TYR A 61 -4.43 -21.25 5.87
C TYR A 61 -4.83 -19.94 6.54
N SER A 62 -3.81 -19.21 6.98
CA SER A 62 -3.92 -17.82 7.42
C SER A 62 -3.23 -16.90 6.42
N ILE A 63 -3.93 -15.89 5.93
CA ILE A 63 -3.45 -14.99 4.88
C ILE A 63 -3.21 -13.61 5.44
N LEU A 64 -2.01 -13.07 5.20
CA LEU A 64 -1.61 -11.72 5.58
C LEU A 64 -1.18 -10.95 4.32
N HIS A 65 -1.86 -9.85 4.02
CA HIS A 65 -1.52 -9.00 2.89
C HIS A 65 -0.56 -7.88 3.29
N ASP A 66 0.33 -7.48 2.38
CA ASP A 66 1.18 -6.30 2.51
C ASP A 66 1.94 -6.24 3.86
N ILE A 67 2.70 -7.30 4.14
CA ILE A 67 3.53 -7.41 5.34
C ILE A 67 4.88 -6.78 5.06
N ARG A 68 5.36 -5.96 5.98
CA ARG A 68 6.67 -5.31 5.90
C ARG A 68 7.40 -5.45 7.23
N LEU A 69 8.53 -6.14 7.19
CA LEU A 69 9.32 -6.53 8.36
C LEU A 69 10.74 -5.96 8.25
N PHE A 70 11.48 -5.98 9.36
CA PHE A 70 12.86 -5.49 9.45
C PHE A 70 13.81 -6.62 9.83
N ASP A 71 14.79 -6.92 8.98
CA ASP A 71 15.74 -8.02 9.20
C ASP A 71 16.96 -7.62 10.06
N GLN A 72 16.85 -6.55 10.84
CA GLN A 72 17.92 -5.82 11.54
C GLN A 72 18.88 -4.99 10.65
N LYS A 73 18.77 -5.08 9.32
CA LYS A 73 19.62 -4.31 8.40
C LYS A 73 18.79 -3.55 7.37
N HIS A 74 17.80 -4.22 6.79
CA HIS A 74 16.94 -3.71 5.75
C HIS A 74 15.49 -4.09 6.03
N TYR A 75 14.59 -3.21 5.58
CA TYR A 75 13.19 -3.57 5.51
C TYR A 75 12.92 -4.37 4.23
N PHE A 76 12.00 -5.32 4.32
CA PHE A 76 11.50 -6.09 3.19
C PHE A 76 9.99 -6.21 3.27
N GLN A 77 9.36 -6.25 2.10
CA GLN A 77 7.91 -6.27 1.95
C GLN A 77 7.50 -7.55 1.22
N ILE A 78 6.36 -8.08 1.62
CA ILE A 78 5.74 -9.30 1.12
C ILE A 78 4.30 -8.95 0.73
N ASP A 79 3.96 -9.06 -0.56
CA ASP A 79 2.64 -8.66 -1.05
C ASP A 79 1.52 -9.52 -0.45
N THR A 80 1.77 -10.82 -0.31
CA THR A 80 0.90 -11.78 0.38
C THR A 80 1.72 -12.89 1.02
N LEU A 81 1.51 -13.10 2.32
CA LEU A 81 2.05 -14.23 3.08
C LEU A 81 0.90 -15.18 3.45
N ILE A 82 1.06 -16.45 3.10
CA ILE A 82 0.16 -17.55 3.46
C ILE A 82 0.89 -18.42 4.48
N VAL A 83 0.29 -18.57 5.64
CA VAL A 83 0.80 -19.35 6.77
C VAL A 83 -0.04 -20.62 6.90
N SER A 84 0.63 -21.76 6.96
CA SER A 84 0.03 -23.06 7.30
C SER A 84 0.82 -23.71 8.43
N SER A 85 0.39 -24.87 8.94
CA SER A 85 1.18 -25.64 9.92
C SER A 85 2.43 -26.30 9.31
N TYR A 86 2.58 -26.30 7.99
CA TYR A 86 3.58 -27.07 7.25
C TYR A 86 4.67 -26.20 6.60
N PHE A 87 4.30 -25.01 6.14
CA PHE A 87 5.18 -24.11 5.42
C PHE A 87 4.66 -22.67 5.48
N LEU A 88 5.56 -21.74 5.16
CA LEU A 88 5.22 -20.37 4.77
C LEU A 88 5.30 -20.25 3.26
N LEU A 89 4.27 -19.69 2.64
CA LEU A 89 4.27 -19.38 1.22
C LEU A 89 4.08 -17.90 1.04
N PHE A 90 4.97 -17.24 0.33
CA PHE A 90 4.76 -15.86 -0.05
C PHE A 90 4.65 -15.68 -1.55
N LEU A 91 3.84 -14.70 -1.92
CA LEU A 91 3.50 -14.39 -3.31
C LEU A 91 4.03 -13.01 -3.64
N GLU A 92 4.80 -12.92 -4.72
CA GLU A 92 5.16 -11.67 -5.39
C GLU A 92 4.21 -11.49 -6.57
N ILE A 93 3.40 -10.43 -6.57
CA ILE A 93 2.29 -10.28 -7.51
C ILE A 93 2.70 -9.28 -8.60
N LYS A 94 2.62 -9.70 -9.86
CA LYS A 94 2.87 -8.82 -11.01
C LYS A 94 1.62 -8.66 -11.86
N ASN A 95 1.24 -7.40 -12.09
CA ASN A 95 0.15 -7.03 -12.97
C ASN A 95 0.67 -6.30 -14.20
N ILE A 96 1.19 -7.07 -15.15
CA ILE A 96 1.82 -6.53 -16.35
C ILE A 96 1.20 -7.20 -17.57
N ILE A 97 0.58 -6.41 -18.44
CA ILE A 97 -0.02 -6.86 -19.70
C ILE A 97 1.07 -7.01 -20.77
N GLY A 98 0.84 -7.88 -21.76
CA GLY A 98 1.75 -8.14 -22.87
C GLY A 98 2.39 -9.52 -22.79
N THR A 99 3.44 -9.73 -23.55
CA THR A 99 4.28 -10.94 -23.43
C THR A 99 5.41 -10.67 -22.45
N LEU A 100 5.49 -11.46 -21.39
CA LEU A 100 6.55 -11.42 -20.40
C LEU A 100 7.55 -12.54 -20.67
N ILE A 101 8.79 -12.17 -20.95
CA ILE A 101 9.91 -13.09 -21.12
C ILE A 101 10.79 -13.01 -19.88
N PHE A 102 10.87 -14.13 -19.15
CA PHE A 102 11.77 -14.28 -18.03
C PHE A 102 13.12 -14.77 -18.54
N ASP A 103 14.06 -13.84 -18.65
CA ASP A 103 15.39 -14.06 -19.19
C ASP A 103 16.36 -14.42 -18.06
N THR A 104 16.63 -15.72 -17.91
CA THR A 104 17.53 -16.27 -16.89
C THR A 104 19.00 -16.03 -17.20
N LYS A 105 19.36 -15.69 -18.44
CA LYS A 105 20.75 -15.44 -18.82
C LYS A 105 21.25 -14.13 -18.24
N PHE A 106 20.41 -13.09 -18.32
CA PHE A 106 20.75 -11.76 -17.81
C PHE A 106 20.01 -11.39 -16.53
N ASN A 107 19.12 -12.26 -16.03
CA ASN A 107 18.29 -12.05 -14.85
C ASN A 107 17.45 -10.78 -14.97
N GLN A 108 16.62 -10.74 -16.01
CA GLN A 108 15.72 -9.63 -16.28
C GLN A 108 14.35 -10.12 -16.76
N LEU A 109 13.34 -9.27 -16.58
CA LEU A 109 12.02 -9.48 -17.12
C LEU A 109 11.82 -8.56 -18.32
N ILE A 110 11.56 -9.11 -19.49
CA ILE A 110 11.31 -8.33 -20.70
C ILE A 110 9.82 -8.35 -20.99
N ARG A 111 9.25 -7.17 -21.24
CA ARG A 111 7.86 -7.02 -21.70
C ARG A 111 7.83 -6.65 -23.17
N ILE A 112 7.06 -7.38 -23.96
CA ILE A 112 6.74 -7.02 -25.34
C ILE A 112 5.27 -6.61 -25.42
N VAL A 113 5.02 -5.40 -25.91
CA VAL A 113 3.67 -4.86 -26.18
C VAL A 113 3.54 -4.55 -27.66
N ASP A 114 2.41 -4.94 -28.26
CA ASP A 114 2.06 -4.69 -29.66
C ASP A 114 3.14 -5.12 -30.67
N GLY A 115 3.90 -6.17 -30.34
CA GLY A 115 4.93 -6.79 -31.20
C GLY A 115 6.20 -5.97 -31.43
N ASN A 116 6.21 -4.67 -31.10
CA ASN A 116 7.28 -3.75 -31.50
C ASN A 116 7.94 -2.99 -30.34
N THR A 117 7.33 -2.97 -29.15
CA THR A 117 7.89 -2.24 -28.00
C THR A 117 8.42 -3.23 -26.97
N GLU A 118 9.73 -3.22 -26.75
CA GLU A 118 10.40 -3.99 -25.70
C GLU A 118 10.80 -3.09 -24.53
N GLU A 119 10.48 -3.53 -23.32
CA GLU A 119 10.86 -2.83 -22.09
C GLU A 119 11.44 -3.82 -21.08
N GLY A 120 12.60 -3.47 -20.53
CA GLY A 120 13.27 -4.25 -19.49
C GLY A 120 12.82 -3.86 -18.09
N PHE A 121 12.59 -4.86 -17.25
CA PHE A 121 12.24 -4.74 -15.84
C PHE A 121 13.20 -5.57 -14.98
N PRO A 122 13.38 -5.20 -13.69
CA PRO A 122 14.07 -6.05 -12.73
C PRO A 122 13.41 -7.44 -12.66
N ASP A 123 14.23 -8.48 -12.56
CA ASP A 123 13.75 -9.85 -12.44
C ASP A 123 13.04 -10.08 -11.09
N PRO A 124 11.74 -10.41 -11.10
CA PRO A 124 11.00 -10.71 -9.87
C PRO A 124 11.52 -11.95 -9.15
N LEU A 125 12.18 -12.90 -9.82
CA LEU A 125 12.76 -14.08 -9.15
C LEU A 125 13.94 -13.70 -8.26
N LEU A 126 14.76 -12.74 -8.68
CA LEU A 126 15.83 -12.21 -7.83
C LEU A 126 15.28 -11.44 -6.62
N GLN A 127 14.19 -10.69 -6.82
CA GLN A 127 13.49 -10.01 -5.73
C GLN A 127 12.94 -11.05 -4.72
N LEU A 128 12.28 -12.08 -5.23
CA LEU A 128 11.71 -13.18 -4.45
C LEU A 128 12.79 -13.90 -3.63
N LYS A 129 13.90 -14.31 -4.26
CA LYS A 129 15.03 -14.97 -3.59
C LYS A 129 15.63 -14.10 -2.47
N ARG A 130 15.70 -12.78 -2.68
CA ARG A 130 16.16 -11.85 -1.64
C ARG A 130 15.19 -11.82 -0.47
N GLN A 131 13.89 -11.68 -0.72
CA GLN A 131 12.85 -11.72 0.32
C GLN A 131 12.87 -13.06 1.08
N GLU A 132 13.07 -14.20 0.40
CA GLU A 132 13.21 -15.52 1.05
C GLU A 132 14.35 -15.51 2.08
N MET A 133 15.52 -14.98 1.69
CA MET A 133 16.68 -14.87 2.59
C MET A 133 16.41 -13.95 3.78
N GLN A 134 15.72 -12.82 3.55
CA GLN A 134 15.40 -11.86 4.61
C GLN A 134 14.38 -12.42 5.61
N LEU A 135 13.35 -13.11 5.11
CA LEU A 135 12.37 -13.79 5.97
C LEU A 135 13.05 -14.91 6.77
N ARG A 136 13.91 -15.71 6.15
CA ARG A 136 14.66 -16.75 6.87
C ARG A 136 15.55 -16.16 7.97
N LYS A 137 16.20 -15.04 7.71
CA LYS A 137 16.95 -14.30 8.73
C LYS A 137 16.04 -13.83 9.86
N TRP A 138 14.90 -13.23 9.53
CA TRP A 138 13.93 -12.76 10.52
C TRP A 138 13.39 -13.90 11.39
N LEU A 139 13.05 -15.05 10.81
CA LEU A 139 12.60 -16.23 11.57
C LEU A 139 13.68 -16.75 12.53
N ASN A 140 14.94 -16.82 12.07
CA ASN A 140 16.06 -17.24 12.93
C ASN A 140 16.31 -16.30 14.11
N LEU A 141 16.00 -15.01 13.98
CA LEU A 141 16.10 -14.06 15.10
C LEU A 141 15.06 -14.29 16.19
N HIS A 142 14.01 -15.05 15.88
CA HIS A 142 12.89 -15.37 16.75
C HIS A 142 12.86 -16.84 17.14
N ASP A 143 14.00 -17.52 17.03
CA ASP A 143 14.18 -18.96 17.34
C ASP A 143 13.26 -19.90 16.54
N LEU A 144 12.76 -19.41 15.39
CA LEU A 144 11.92 -20.18 14.47
C LEU A 144 12.77 -20.77 13.36
N HIS A 145 13.30 -21.96 13.62
CA HIS A 145 14.22 -22.65 12.71
C HIS A 145 13.52 -23.68 11.83
N ASN A 146 14.15 -24.00 10.70
CA ASN A 146 13.76 -25.10 9.80
C ASN A 146 12.33 -25.03 9.23
N ILE A 147 11.67 -23.87 9.34
CA ILE A 147 10.40 -23.65 8.66
C ILE A 147 10.64 -23.62 7.13
N PRO A 148 9.94 -24.47 6.36
CA PRO A 148 9.96 -24.40 4.91
C PRO A 148 9.36 -23.08 4.42
N ILE A 149 10.06 -22.44 3.48
CA ILE A 149 9.64 -21.19 2.86
C ILE A 149 9.54 -21.45 1.38
N GLU A 150 8.33 -21.32 0.86
CA GLU A 150 7.98 -21.42 -0.54
C GLU A 150 7.67 -20.03 -1.08
N ALA A 151 7.91 -19.84 -2.37
CA ALA A 151 7.72 -18.54 -2.98
C ALA A 151 7.28 -18.68 -4.44
N LEU A 152 6.31 -17.85 -4.83
CA LEU A 152 5.78 -17.81 -6.18
C LEU A 152 5.75 -16.38 -6.73
N VAL A 153 6.09 -16.25 -8.00
CA VAL A 153 5.73 -15.08 -8.81
C VAL A 153 4.35 -15.34 -9.41
N VAL A 154 3.38 -14.50 -9.06
CA VAL A 154 2.00 -14.63 -9.51
C VAL A 154 1.67 -13.53 -10.49
N ILE A 155 1.37 -13.91 -11.73
CA ILE A 155 0.89 -13.00 -12.77
C ILE A 155 -0.63 -12.86 -12.63
N SER A 156 -1.07 -11.69 -12.15
CA SER A 156 -2.49 -11.45 -11.87
C SER A 156 -3.33 -11.20 -13.13
N SER A 157 -2.70 -10.67 -14.19
CA SER A 157 -3.38 -10.40 -15.46
C SER A 157 -3.54 -11.70 -16.27
N PRO A 158 -4.78 -12.11 -16.61
CA PRO A 158 -5.02 -13.32 -17.41
C PRO A 158 -4.67 -13.14 -18.90
N ARG A 159 -4.51 -11.88 -19.36
CA ARG A 159 -4.16 -11.57 -20.76
C ARG A 159 -2.67 -11.65 -21.04
N THR A 160 -1.87 -11.83 -19.99
CA THR A 160 -0.42 -11.84 -20.09
C THR A 160 0.04 -13.17 -20.66
N ILE A 161 0.97 -13.14 -21.62
CA ILE A 161 1.61 -14.36 -22.12
C ILE A 161 2.92 -14.52 -21.38
N ILE A 162 3.11 -15.64 -20.68
CA ILE A 162 4.35 -15.95 -19.98
C ILE A 162 5.24 -16.79 -20.90
N LYS A 163 6.46 -16.35 -21.14
CA LYS A 163 7.51 -17.10 -21.83
C LYS A 163 8.73 -17.19 -20.93
N THR A 164 9.40 -18.33 -20.98
CA THR A 164 10.68 -18.53 -20.30
C THR A 164 11.54 -19.45 -21.15
N SER A 165 12.86 -19.27 -21.08
CA SER A 165 13.84 -20.19 -21.66
C SER A 165 14.18 -21.37 -20.74
N ASP A 166 13.64 -21.39 -19.51
CA ASP A 166 13.94 -22.40 -18.50
C ASP A 166 12.65 -23.03 -17.95
N GLU A 167 12.42 -24.30 -18.27
CA GLU A 167 11.23 -25.05 -17.82
C GLU A 167 11.16 -25.18 -16.29
N ILE A 168 12.28 -25.12 -15.57
CA ILE A 168 12.30 -25.22 -14.10
C ILE A 168 11.55 -24.05 -13.47
N LEU A 169 11.56 -22.88 -14.13
CA LEU A 169 10.86 -21.69 -13.66
C LEU A 169 9.34 -21.79 -13.75
N SER A 170 8.80 -22.71 -14.56
CA SER A 170 7.35 -22.96 -14.63
C SER A 170 6.75 -23.37 -13.28
N SER A 171 7.57 -23.89 -12.37
CA SER A 171 7.17 -24.24 -10.99
C SER A 171 7.06 -23.02 -10.06
N LYS A 172 7.74 -21.91 -10.38
CA LYS A 172 7.76 -20.69 -9.56
C LYS A 172 6.92 -19.54 -10.13
N ILE A 173 6.69 -19.51 -11.44
CA ILE A 173 5.93 -18.44 -12.11
C ILE A 173 4.61 -19.01 -12.60
N ILE A 174 3.50 -18.47 -12.09
CA ILE A 174 2.16 -18.94 -12.43
C ILE A 174 1.20 -17.78 -12.72
N HIS A 175 0.13 -18.07 -13.45
CA HIS A 175 -1.05 -17.21 -13.45
C HIS A 175 -1.84 -17.36 -12.15
N SER A 176 -2.45 -16.27 -11.70
CA SER A 176 -3.29 -16.24 -10.49
C SER A 176 -4.39 -17.30 -10.45
N ALA A 177 -4.99 -17.62 -11.60
CA ALA A 177 -6.02 -18.65 -11.71
C ALA A 177 -5.54 -20.05 -11.30
N ASN A 178 -4.23 -20.34 -11.41
CA ASN A 178 -3.66 -21.64 -11.02
C ASN A 178 -3.19 -21.67 -9.55
N LEU A 179 -3.37 -20.59 -8.81
CA LEU A 179 -2.87 -20.46 -7.44
C LEU A 179 -3.41 -21.55 -6.49
N PRO A 180 -4.72 -21.90 -6.47
CA PRO A 180 -5.22 -22.96 -5.60
C PRO A 180 -4.57 -24.33 -5.87
N ASN A 181 -4.42 -24.68 -7.16
CA ASN A 181 -3.79 -25.93 -7.56
C ASN A 181 -2.32 -25.96 -7.16
N ARG A 182 -1.59 -24.85 -7.36
CA ARG A 182 -0.18 -24.78 -6.98
C ARG A 182 0.03 -24.89 -5.47
N ILE A 183 -0.82 -24.24 -4.67
CA ILE A 183 -0.79 -24.34 -3.21
C ILE A 183 -1.04 -25.79 -2.77
N LYS A 184 -2.01 -26.48 -3.39
CA LYS A 184 -2.26 -27.91 -3.13
C LYS A 184 -1.06 -28.79 -3.46
N GLN A 185 -0.39 -28.54 -4.60
CA GLN A 185 0.83 -29.26 -4.97
C GLN A 185 1.96 -29.04 -3.98
N ILE A 186 2.17 -27.79 -3.53
CA ILE A 186 3.17 -27.46 -2.51
C ILE A 186 2.86 -28.19 -1.21
N LYS A 187 1.60 -28.14 -0.73
CA LYS A 187 1.18 -28.86 0.48
C LYS A 187 1.52 -30.34 0.43
N ASN A 188 1.31 -30.99 -0.72
CA ASN A 188 1.60 -32.42 -0.88
C ASN A 188 3.10 -32.78 -0.75
N GLN A 189 4.00 -31.80 -0.82
CA GLN A 189 5.44 -32.01 -0.60
C GLN A 189 5.80 -32.08 0.89
N TYR A 190 4.96 -31.50 1.76
CA TYR A 190 5.21 -31.38 3.20
C TYR A 190 4.29 -32.30 3.99
N LYS A 191 4.85 -33.37 4.56
CA LYS A 191 4.10 -34.39 5.31
C LYS A 191 4.01 -34.11 6.81
N GLU A 192 4.97 -33.38 7.35
CA GLU A 192 5.11 -33.12 8.78
C GLU A 192 4.77 -31.67 9.12
N LYS A 193 4.06 -31.48 10.23
CA LYS A 193 3.82 -30.14 10.77
C LYS A 193 5.11 -29.64 11.41
N VAL A 194 5.47 -28.40 11.10
CA VAL A 194 6.70 -27.74 11.58
C VAL A 194 6.41 -26.42 12.28
N ILE A 195 5.16 -25.95 12.23
CA ILE A 195 4.70 -24.75 12.93
C ILE A 195 3.57 -25.17 13.87
N ASP A 196 3.89 -25.28 15.17
CA ASP A 196 2.92 -25.66 16.20
C ASP A 196 2.06 -24.47 16.63
N ASN A 197 2.69 -23.30 16.83
CA ASN A 197 2.01 -22.08 17.29
C ASN A 197 1.83 -21.06 16.16
N ILE A 198 0.92 -21.36 15.22
CA ILE A 198 0.58 -20.47 14.11
C ILE A 198 0.13 -19.09 14.61
N ASN A 199 -0.73 -19.06 15.64
CA ASN A 199 -1.26 -17.80 16.16
C ASN A 199 -0.17 -16.92 16.81
N GLY A 200 0.80 -17.54 17.49
CA GLY A 200 1.97 -16.85 18.03
C GLY A 200 2.83 -16.21 16.94
N LEU A 201 3.14 -16.98 15.88
CA LEU A 201 3.87 -16.47 14.72
C LEU A 201 3.15 -15.30 14.05
N ILE A 202 1.84 -15.44 13.82
CA ILE A 202 1.02 -14.37 13.23
C ILE A 202 1.01 -13.13 14.12
N GLY A 203 0.82 -13.29 15.43
CA GLY A 203 0.85 -12.20 16.40
C GLY A 203 2.19 -11.45 16.36
N GLN A 204 3.29 -12.19 16.25
CA GLN A 204 4.64 -11.63 16.15
C GLN A 204 4.85 -10.85 14.83
N ILE A 205 4.44 -11.43 13.70
CA ILE A 205 4.50 -10.76 12.39
C ILE A 205 3.68 -9.46 12.43
N MET A 206 2.48 -9.49 13.00
CA MET A 206 1.60 -8.32 13.08
C MET A 206 2.15 -7.24 14.02
N ASN A 207 2.80 -7.63 15.11
CA ASN A 207 3.42 -6.70 16.05
C ASN A 207 4.65 -6.00 15.46
N GLU A 208 5.44 -6.71 14.65
CA GLU A 208 6.64 -6.17 14.01
C GLU A 208 6.40 -5.59 12.61
N HIS A 209 5.16 -5.67 12.11
CA HIS A 209 4.79 -5.07 10.84
C HIS A 209 4.89 -3.54 10.92
N ILE A 210 5.72 -2.96 10.04
CA ILE A 210 5.91 -1.51 9.95
C ILE A 210 5.53 -1.05 8.54
N PRO A 211 4.33 -0.45 8.35
CA PRO A 211 3.88 0.08 7.08
C PRO A 211 4.90 1.06 6.48
N GLN A 212 5.09 1.01 5.16
CA GLN A 212 5.97 1.96 4.50
C GLN A 212 5.29 3.34 4.47
N ARG A 213 5.97 4.36 5.00
CA ARG A 213 5.63 5.76 4.80
C ARG A 213 6.72 6.44 3.98
N GLN A 214 6.31 7.21 2.98
CA GLN A 214 7.23 7.97 2.14
C GLN A 214 6.93 9.45 2.29
N ASN A 215 7.97 10.28 2.18
CA ASN A 215 7.77 11.72 2.03
C ASN A 215 7.55 12.02 0.54
N VAL A 216 6.29 11.97 0.11
CA VAL A 216 5.92 12.18 -1.30
C VAL A 216 6.34 13.55 -1.81
N LEU A 217 6.26 14.59 -0.97
CA LEU A 217 6.69 15.94 -1.36
C LEU A 217 8.19 15.98 -1.67
N ALA A 218 9.01 15.35 -0.82
CA ALA A 218 10.45 15.24 -1.07
C ALA A 218 10.76 14.41 -2.33
N GLN A 219 10.05 13.30 -2.53
CA GLN A 219 10.25 12.41 -3.70
C GLN A 219 10.02 13.16 -5.02
N TYR A 220 8.92 13.90 -5.13
CA TYR A 220 8.58 14.66 -6.33
C TYR A 220 9.23 16.06 -6.37
N LYS A 221 9.98 16.43 -5.34
CA LYS A 221 10.62 17.75 -5.16
C LYS A 221 9.61 18.90 -5.22
N ILE A 222 8.48 18.73 -4.54
CA ILE A 222 7.39 19.70 -4.44
C ILE A 222 7.45 20.33 -3.05
N LYS A 223 7.44 21.66 -2.98
CA LYS A 223 7.41 22.41 -1.73
C LYS A 223 5.98 22.56 -1.21
N LYS A 224 5.84 22.75 0.10
CA LYS A 224 4.53 22.84 0.76
C LYS A 224 3.71 24.03 0.25
N GLU A 225 4.39 25.11 -0.11
CA GLU A 225 3.80 26.38 -0.56
C GLU A 225 3.23 26.28 -1.98
N GLU A 226 3.62 25.26 -2.76
CA GLU A 226 3.11 25.00 -4.11
C GLU A 226 1.74 24.29 -4.08
N LEU A 227 1.29 23.85 -2.90
CA LEU A 227 0.04 23.14 -2.71
C LEU A 227 -1.13 24.08 -2.44
N LEU A 228 -2.29 23.73 -2.98
CA LEU A 228 -3.55 24.43 -2.75
C LEU A 228 -4.01 24.24 -1.29
N LYS A 229 -4.17 25.38 -0.61
CA LYS A 229 -4.79 25.49 0.71
C LYS A 229 -6.32 25.52 0.58
N GLY A 230 -7.01 25.26 1.68
CA GLY A 230 -8.48 25.28 1.74
C GLY A 230 -9.11 23.89 1.85
N VAL A 231 -10.44 23.87 1.75
CA VAL A 231 -11.24 22.65 1.78
C VAL A 231 -11.87 22.43 0.41
N GLN A 232 -11.72 21.21 -0.12
CA GLN A 232 -12.24 20.84 -1.43
C GLN A 232 -13.75 20.61 -1.37
N CYS A 233 -14.48 21.12 -2.36
CA CYS A 233 -15.87 20.78 -2.59
C CYS A 233 -16.00 19.36 -3.18
N GLU A 234 -16.91 18.55 -2.66
CA GLU A 234 -17.17 17.18 -3.14
C GLU A 234 -17.92 17.14 -4.48
N GLU A 235 -18.61 18.23 -4.84
CA GLU A 235 -19.42 18.31 -6.07
C GLU A 235 -18.64 18.86 -7.27
N CYS A 236 -17.93 20.00 -7.09
CA CYS A 236 -17.22 20.66 -8.18
C CYS A 236 -15.68 20.58 -8.06
N PHE A 237 -15.17 19.89 -7.04
CA PHE A 237 -13.73 19.62 -6.83
C PHE A 237 -12.82 20.86 -6.67
N THR A 238 -13.38 22.07 -6.54
CA THR A 238 -12.62 23.30 -6.28
C THR A 238 -12.28 23.44 -4.79
N MET A 239 -11.16 24.08 -4.46
CA MET A 239 -10.73 24.38 -3.08
C MET A 239 -11.45 25.61 -2.51
N ALA A 240 -12.77 25.63 -2.61
CA ALA A 240 -13.61 26.81 -2.41
C ALA A 240 -14.64 26.66 -1.28
N MET A 241 -14.48 25.65 -0.41
CA MET A 241 -15.39 25.47 0.72
C MET A 241 -15.07 26.46 1.84
N LEU A 242 -16.05 27.27 2.19
CA LEU A 242 -15.98 28.26 3.26
C LEU A 242 -16.70 27.72 4.51
N LYS A 243 -16.10 27.91 5.68
CA LYS A 243 -16.71 27.48 6.95
C LYS A 243 -17.85 28.43 7.34
N GLU A 244 -19.04 27.88 7.51
CA GLU A 244 -20.23 28.61 8.00
C GLU A 244 -20.75 28.00 9.31
N ARG A 245 -21.80 28.58 9.92
CA ARG A 245 -22.36 28.08 11.18
C ARG A 245 -22.85 26.63 11.08
N GLN A 246 -23.55 26.28 9.99
CA GLN A 246 -24.19 24.97 9.81
C GLN A 246 -23.31 23.92 9.12
N GLY A 247 -22.10 24.27 8.69
CA GLY A 247 -21.25 23.35 7.94
C GLY A 247 -20.22 24.10 7.10
N TRP A 248 -20.04 23.63 5.88
CA TRP A 248 -19.19 24.21 4.85
C TRP A 248 -20.05 24.47 3.61
N ARG A 249 -19.88 25.64 2.99
CA ARG A 249 -20.54 26.02 1.74
C ARG A 249 -19.51 26.26 0.65
N CYS A 250 -19.72 25.70 -0.53
CA CYS A 250 -18.87 25.97 -1.69
C CYS A 250 -19.19 27.35 -2.28
N SER A 251 -18.21 28.24 -2.39
CA SER A 251 -18.43 29.54 -3.06
C SER A 251 -18.53 29.45 -4.58
N ASN A 252 -18.19 28.30 -5.17
CA ASN A 252 -18.26 28.07 -6.62
C ASN A 252 -19.59 27.47 -7.09
N CYS A 253 -20.10 26.43 -6.40
CA CYS A 253 -21.33 25.72 -6.79
C CYS A 253 -22.44 25.73 -5.74
N ASN A 254 -22.25 26.42 -4.61
CA ASN A 254 -23.20 26.52 -3.49
C ASN A 254 -23.56 25.19 -2.78
N SER A 255 -22.89 24.08 -3.09
CA SER A 255 -23.11 22.83 -2.37
C SER A 255 -22.73 22.96 -0.89
N MET A 256 -23.43 22.19 -0.06
CA MET A 256 -23.28 22.20 1.40
C MET A 256 -22.73 20.86 1.87
N SER A 257 -21.80 20.87 2.81
CA SER A 257 -21.33 19.66 3.49
C SER A 257 -21.03 19.94 4.96
N LYS A 258 -21.47 19.05 5.84
CA LYS A 258 -21.12 19.11 7.27
C LYS A 258 -19.69 18.62 7.52
N HIS A 259 -19.15 17.80 6.62
CA HIS A 259 -17.96 16.98 6.85
C HIS A 259 -16.83 17.19 5.84
N ALA A 260 -16.92 18.16 4.92
CA ALA A 260 -15.90 18.41 3.90
C ALA A 260 -14.47 18.56 4.44
N HIS A 261 -14.34 19.08 5.67
CA HIS A 261 -13.06 19.20 6.36
C HIS A 261 -12.37 17.87 6.67
N LEU A 262 -13.09 16.75 6.84
CA LEU A 262 -12.50 15.47 7.21
C LEU A 262 -11.49 15.00 6.16
N ARG A 263 -11.86 15.10 4.87
CA ARG A 263 -10.95 14.77 3.76
C ARG A 263 -9.76 15.72 3.69
N ALA A 264 -9.98 17.01 3.99
CA ALA A 264 -8.88 17.97 4.03
C ALA A 264 -7.89 17.65 5.17
N VAL A 265 -8.39 17.32 6.37
CA VAL A 265 -7.54 16.88 7.48
C VAL A 265 -6.78 15.59 7.13
N GLN A 266 -7.42 14.66 6.41
CA GLN A 266 -6.74 13.46 5.90
C GLN A 266 -5.65 13.80 4.86
N ASP A 267 -5.89 14.74 3.94
CA ASP A 267 -4.83 15.20 3.02
C ASP A 267 -3.64 15.78 3.81
N TYR A 268 -3.91 16.50 4.90
CA TYR A 268 -2.86 17.05 5.75
C TYR A 268 -2.00 15.95 6.39
N THR A 269 -2.62 14.91 6.95
CA THR A 269 -1.90 13.79 7.59
C THR A 269 -1.10 12.95 6.60
N LEU A 270 -1.60 12.82 5.37
CA LEU A 270 -0.94 12.10 4.28
C LEU A 270 0.26 12.88 3.73
N LEU A 271 0.17 14.21 3.60
CA LEU A 271 1.20 15.02 2.94
C LEU A 271 2.23 15.64 3.91
N PHE A 272 1.87 15.84 5.17
CA PHE A 272 2.73 16.53 6.13
C PHE A 272 3.00 15.70 7.39
N SER A 273 2.10 15.76 8.36
CA SER A 273 2.32 15.25 9.70
C SER A 273 1.01 14.88 10.36
N VAL A 274 1.09 13.93 11.28
CA VAL A 274 -0.04 13.45 12.08
C VAL A 274 -0.13 14.22 13.38
N ILE A 275 0.97 14.82 13.81
CA ILE A 275 0.99 15.81 14.88
C ILE A 275 0.94 17.20 14.26
N THR A 276 0.03 18.04 14.76
CA THR A 276 -0.19 19.39 14.23
C THR A 276 -0.53 20.38 15.32
N THR A 277 -0.48 21.67 14.99
CA THR A 277 -0.96 22.77 15.81
C THR A 277 -2.22 23.39 15.22
N ASN A 278 -2.93 24.18 16.03
CA ASN A 278 -4.06 24.99 15.53
C ASN A 278 -3.62 25.91 14.39
N SER A 279 -2.41 26.49 14.46
CA SER A 279 -1.94 27.44 13.45
C SER A 279 -1.68 26.77 12.10
N GLU A 280 -1.05 25.59 12.11
CA GLU A 280 -0.75 24.84 10.87
C GLU A 280 -2.03 24.38 10.18
N LEU A 281 -2.98 23.79 10.92
CA LEU A 281 -4.26 23.40 10.34
C LEU A 281 -5.06 24.60 9.85
N ARG A 282 -5.01 25.72 10.58
CA ARG A 282 -5.69 26.95 10.19
C ARG A 282 -5.17 27.47 8.85
N GLU A 283 -3.85 27.52 8.70
CA GLU A 283 -3.20 27.89 7.44
C GLU A 283 -3.56 26.91 6.32
N PHE A 284 -3.48 25.61 6.58
CA PHE A 284 -3.73 24.59 5.57
C PHE A 284 -5.18 24.56 5.10
N LEU A 285 -6.14 24.65 6.03
CA LEU A 285 -7.58 24.69 5.73
C LEU A 285 -8.05 26.07 5.25
N ASN A 286 -7.15 27.06 5.16
CA ASN A 286 -7.44 28.45 4.82
C ASN A 286 -8.56 29.05 5.68
N MET A 287 -8.49 28.82 6.99
CA MET A 287 -9.43 29.36 7.97
C MET A 287 -8.82 30.58 8.68
N GLU A 288 -9.60 31.59 9.00
CA GLU A 288 -9.07 32.77 9.69
C GLU A 288 -9.11 32.62 11.22
N SER A 289 -10.18 32.01 11.75
CA SER A 289 -10.47 31.96 13.18
C SER A 289 -9.82 30.75 13.88
N SER A 290 -8.91 31.02 14.82
CA SER A 290 -8.32 30.01 15.69
C SER A 290 -9.38 29.27 16.53
N SER A 291 -10.39 29.99 17.03
CA SER A 291 -11.53 29.43 17.76
C SER A 291 -12.38 28.49 16.91
N ALA A 292 -12.53 28.77 15.60
CA ALA A 292 -13.26 27.87 14.70
C ALA A 292 -12.52 26.56 14.48
N VAL A 293 -11.20 26.60 14.27
CA VAL A 293 -10.36 25.39 14.17
C VAL A 293 -10.36 24.60 15.48
N LYS A 294 -10.32 25.29 16.64
CA LYS A 294 -10.40 24.63 17.94
C LYS A 294 -11.71 23.87 18.11
N ARG A 295 -12.86 24.48 17.79
CA ARG A 295 -14.16 23.79 17.82
C ARG A 295 -14.20 22.62 16.84
N LEU A 296 -13.67 22.78 15.63
CA LEU A 296 -13.61 21.72 14.63
C LEU A 296 -12.83 20.51 15.16
N LEU A 297 -11.68 20.72 15.78
CA LEU A 297 -10.88 19.66 16.42
C LEU A 297 -11.63 19.00 17.58
N GLN A 298 -12.38 19.76 18.37
CA GLN A 298 -13.23 19.22 19.44
C GLN A 298 -14.39 18.37 18.90
N THR A 299 -15.06 18.82 17.84
CA THR A 299 -16.16 18.05 17.21
C THR A 299 -15.66 16.74 16.60
N MET A 300 -14.42 16.71 16.12
CA MET A 300 -13.76 15.49 15.66
C MET A 300 -13.19 14.63 16.80
N ASN A 301 -13.36 15.03 18.07
CA ASN A 301 -12.82 14.36 19.25
C ASN A 301 -11.29 14.13 19.19
N ILE A 302 -10.54 15.09 18.63
CA ILE A 302 -9.09 14.98 18.50
C ILE A 302 -8.40 15.13 19.87
N THR A 303 -7.58 14.16 20.22
CA THR A 303 -6.73 14.20 21.40
C THR A 303 -5.61 15.24 21.25
N PHE A 304 -5.26 15.89 22.36
CA PHE A 304 -4.22 16.90 22.37
C PHE A 304 -3.40 16.83 23.66
N THR A 305 -2.17 17.31 23.60
CA THR A 305 -1.29 17.50 24.76
C THR A 305 -0.79 18.95 24.79
N GLY A 306 -0.37 19.40 25.96
CA GLY A 306 0.15 20.76 26.15
C GLY A 306 -0.92 21.86 26.30
N ASN A 307 -0.45 23.04 26.70
CA ASN A 307 -1.27 24.19 27.04
C ASN A 307 -0.99 25.38 26.11
N ASN A 308 -2.04 26.16 25.83
CA ASN A 308 -1.97 27.41 25.07
C ASN A 308 -1.20 27.29 23.74
N LYS A 309 -0.08 28.03 23.58
CA LYS A 309 0.75 28.03 22.38
C LYS A 309 1.53 26.73 22.15
N GLY A 310 1.73 25.93 23.21
CA GLY A 310 2.39 24.62 23.13
C GLY A 310 1.43 23.46 22.90
N ARG A 311 0.14 23.74 22.61
CA ARG A 311 -0.84 22.68 22.39
C ARG A 311 -0.66 22.06 21.00
N ILE A 312 -0.45 20.74 21.01
CA ILE A 312 -0.36 19.91 19.81
C ILE A 312 -1.53 18.92 19.78
N TYR A 313 -2.00 18.62 18.58
CA TYR A 313 -3.14 17.74 18.30
C TYR A 313 -2.65 16.50 17.56
N ASP A 314 -3.20 15.35 17.93
CA ASP A 314 -2.85 14.06 17.33
C ASP A 314 -3.95 13.60 16.36
N LEU A 315 -3.64 13.67 15.07
CA LEU A 315 -4.49 13.28 13.96
C LEU A 315 -4.23 11.84 13.50
N THR A 316 -3.66 10.98 14.34
CA THR A 316 -3.34 9.59 13.96
C THR A 316 -4.55 8.81 13.46
N SER A 317 -5.76 9.11 13.92
CA SER A 317 -7.00 8.51 13.42
C SER A 317 -7.33 8.84 11.96
N PHE A 318 -6.67 9.82 11.34
CA PHE A 318 -6.87 10.25 9.95
C PHE A 318 -5.75 9.72 9.03
N GLN A 319 -4.99 8.71 9.45
CA GLN A 319 -3.85 8.19 8.70
C GLN A 319 -4.19 7.14 7.64
N SER A 320 -5.41 6.59 7.67
CA SER A 320 -5.86 5.46 6.83
C SER A 320 -7.26 5.70 6.33
#